data_AF-A0A535BQR1-F1
#
_entry.id   AF-A0A535BQR1-F1
#
_cell.length_a   1.000
_cell.length_b   1.000
_cell.length_c   1.000
_cell.angle_alpha   90.00
_cell.angle_beta   90.00
_cell.angle_gamma   90.00
#
_symmetry.space_group_name_H-M   'P 1'
#
loop_
_entity.id
_entity.type
_entity.pdbx_description
1 polymer ?
#
loop_
_entity_poly.entity_id
_entity_poly.type
_entity_poly.pdbx_seq_one_letter_code
_entity_poly.pdbx_strand_id
1 'polypeptide(L)'
;MRLAAALVALVGAAILVLALVTIAAQQASGVQPFSNELSDNIFFARTIPFVLGAGVAFGMLGAATAMRARRAKPGEVRRFSRATVIGHWLITLGFLLALPTGVWQYLGGILDVNAPISLYLFYRVHYIGAAIILFSVAYFLTYWWQTGSRSLLPPRGEWRRHWSAFAGELPPQLGRIVGRALRVEPVRSDSPPGQFSYYETAFSFPTWTIAIGLITVTGLIKALRYLAPVPGPVLWGASTLHVAAMVLLVLKVLDHLRYVFSSAAGSSWSSAHSLRGSRGN
;
A
#
# COMPACT_ATOMS: atom_id res chain seq x y z
N MET A 1 14.25 -22.18 10.96
CA MET A 1 13.82 -20.90 10.34
C MET A 1 12.54 -20.32 10.95
N ARG A 2 11.39 -21.03 11.00
CA ARG A 2 10.12 -20.45 11.52
C ARG A 2 10.18 -20.03 12.99
N LEU A 3 10.79 -20.84 13.86
CA LEU A 3 10.98 -20.51 15.28
C LEU A 3 11.81 -19.22 15.44
N ALA A 4 12.94 -19.12 14.75
CA ALA A 4 13.75 -17.90 14.74
C ALA A 4 12.96 -16.68 14.24
N ALA A 5 12.22 -16.81 13.14
CA ALA A 5 11.39 -15.70 12.64
C ALA A 5 10.24 -15.31 13.60
N ALA A 6 9.66 -16.28 14.32
CA ALA A 6 8.66 -16.02 15.35
C ALA A 6 9.26 -15.30 16.56
N LEU A 7 10.46 -15.72 17.00
CA LEU A 7 11.19 -15.03 18.06
C LEU A 7 11.55 -13.60 17.66
N VAL A 8 12.03 -13.38 16.43
CA VAL A 8 12.30 -12.03 15.89
C VAL A 8 11.04 -11.17 15.89
N ALA A 9 9.88 -11.72 15.47
CA ALA A 9 8.61 -11.00 15.52
C ALA A 9 8.16 -10.68 16.96
N LEU A 10 8.31 -11.60 17.90
CA LEU A 10 7.99 -11.40 19.32
C LEU A 10 8.88 -10.32 19.95
N VAL A 11 10.20 -10.41 19.72
CA VAL A 11 11.16 -9.41 20.21
C VAL A 11 10.89 -8.05 19.57
N GLY A 12 10.63 -8.00 18.26
CA GLY A 12 10.26 -6.76 17.57
C GLY A 12 8.97 -6.14 18.12
N ALA A 13 7.96 -6.95 18.43
CA ALA A 13 6.73 -6.50 19.08
C ALA A 13 6.99 -5.98 20.51
N ALA A 14 7.80 -6.68 21.30
CA ALA A 14 8.16 -6.25 22.65
C ALA A 14 8.92 -4.91 22.64
N ILE A 15 9.88 -4.74 21.72
CA ILE A 15 10.61 -3.49 21.53
C ILE A 15 9.66 -2.35 21.13
N LEU A 16 8.73 -2.61 20.20
CA LEU A 16 7.72 -1.62 19.81
C LEU A 16 6.86 -1.19 21.00
N VAL A 17 6.33 -2.15 21.77
CA VAL A 17 5.49 -1.86 22.94
C VAL A 17 6.27 -1.07 23.98
N LEU A 18 7.50 -1.48 24.30
CA LEU A 18 8.36 -0.78 25.24
C LEU A 18 8.60 0.66 24.78
N ALA A 19 8.96 0.85 23.51
CA ALA A 19 9.18 2.18 22.94
C ALA A 19 7.92 3.06 23.02
N LEU A 20 6.74 2.52 22.65
CA LEU A 20 5.47 3.25 22.75
C LEU A 20 5.19 3.69 24.18
N VAL A 21 5.39 2.80 25.16
CA VAL A 21 5.20 3.12 26.59
C VAL A 21 6.19 4.19 27.04
N THR A 22 7.47 4.06 26.69
CA THR A 22 8.49 5.04 27.09
C THR A 22 8.23 6.43 26.48
N ILE A 23 7.88 6.50 25.19
CA ILE A 23 7.57 7.76 24.52
C ILE A 23 6.29 8.38 25.11
N ALA A 24 5.26 7.56 25.37
CA ALA A 24 4.01 8.03 25.99
C ALA A 24 4.23 8.53 27.43
N ALA A 25 5.04 7.84 28.23
CA ALA A 25 5.39 8.26 29.58
C ALA A 25 6.15 9.59 29.59
N GLN A 26 7.07 9.78 28.64
CA GLN A 26 7.77 11.06 28.48
C GLN A 26 6.78 12.18 28.12
N GLN A 27 5.83 11.92 27.22
CA GLN A 27 4.79 12.88 26.85
C GLN A 27 3.86 13.22 28.05
N ALA A 28 3.46 12.22 28.83
CA ALA A 28 2.58 12.39 29.98
C ALA A 28 3.25 13.04 31.20
N SER A 29 4.59 13.11 31.24
CA SER A 29 5.35 13.67 32.36
C SER A 29 5.09 15.16 32.62
N GLY A 30 4.49 15.90 31.67
CA GLY A 30 4.26 17.34 31.77
C GLY A 30 5.53 18.20 31.68
N VAL A 31 6.71 17.57 31.54
CA VAL A 31 8.01 18.25 31.48
C VAL A 31 8.17 19.06 30.18
N GLN A 32 7.46 18.67 29.11
CA GLN A 32 7.56 19.31 27.80
C GLN A 32 6.40 20.30 27.62
N PRO A 33 6.66 21.61 27.39
CA PRO A 33 5.63 22.65 27.27
C PRO A 33 4.97 22.68 25.88
N PHE A 34 4.79 21.53 25.24
CA PHE A 34 4.27 21.46 23.87
C PHE A 34 2.74 21.54 23.85
N SER A 35 2.18 22.20 22.84
CA SER A 35 0.75 22.07 22.54
C SER A 35 0.40 20.61 22.25
N ASN A 36 -0.87 20.22 22.44
CA ASN A 36 -1.32 18.85 22.17
C ASN A 36 -0.95 18.38 20.75
N GLU A 37 -1.05 19.28 19.77
CA GLU A 37 -0.69 18.99 18.37
C GLU A 37 0.82 18.73 18.20
N LEU A 38 1.68 19.60 18.74
CA LEU A 38 3.13 19.41 18.66
C LEU A 38 3.59 18.16 19.43
N SER A 39 2.94 17.89 20.55
CA SER A 39 3.19 16.70 21.37
C SER A 39 2.91 15.41 20.60
N ASP A 40 1.73 15.30 19.97
CA ASP A 40 1.38 14.17 19.11
C ASP A 40 2.35 14.03 17.92
N ASN A 41 2.71 15.14 17.27
CA ASN A 41 3.66 15.14 16.17
C ASN A 41 5.03 14.53 16.55
N ILE A 42 5.56 14.93 17.70
CA ILE A 42 6.85 14.42 18.21
C ILE A 42 6.72 12.95 18.62
N PHE A 43 5.62 12.56 19.28
CA PHE A 43 5.33 11.17 19.63
C PHE A 43 5.40 10.29 18.39
N PHE A 44 4.61 10.60 17.36
CA PHE A 44 4.55 9.79 16.17
C PHE A 44 5.89 9.78 15.41
N ALA A 45 6.58 10.92 15.31
CA ALA A 45 7.90 10.97 14.69
C ALA A 45 8.91 10.03 15.38
N ARG A 46 8.91 9.97 16.72
CA ARG A 46 9.79 9.08 17.50
C ARG A 46 9.43 7.60 17.38
N THR A 47 8.17 7.27 17.08
CA THR A 47 7.72 5.87 16.95
C THR A 47 8.06 5.22 15.60
N ILE A 48 8.31 6.02 14.55
CA ILE A 48 8.62 5.57 13.19
C ILE A 48 9.64 4.42 13.13
N PRO A 49 10.85 4.53 13.72
CA PRO A 49 11.85 3.46 13.61
C PRO A 49 11.37 2.13 14.22
N PHE A 50 10.60 2.19 15.30
CA PHE A 50 10.06 1.00 15.97
C PHE A 50 8.93 0.36 15.17
N VAL A 51 8.06 1.18 14.56
CA VAL A 51 6.99 0.73 13.67
C VAL A 51 7.57 0.04 12.43
N LEU A 52 8.60 0.63 11.82
CA LEU A 52 9.31 0.04 10.68
C LEU A 52 10.01 -1.26 11.09
N GLY A 53 10.71 -1.27 12.22
CA GLY A 53 11.39 -2.46 12.75
C GLY A 53 10.43 -3.62 13.03
N ALA A 54 9.27 -3.33 13.63
CA ALA A 54 8.21 -4.32 13.81
C ALA A 54 7.69 -4.83 12.46
N GLY A 55 7.44 -3.93 11.49
CA GLY A 55 7.03 -4.31 10.14
C GLY A 55 8.02 -5.28 9.49
N VAL A 56 9.33 -5.00 9.58
CA VAL A 56 10.39 -5.91 9.12
C VAL A 56 10.26 -7.28 9.81
N ALA A 57 10.23 -7.31 11.14
CA ALA A 57 10.18 -8.54 11.92
C ALA A 57 8.96 -9.42 11.56
N PHE A 58 7.77 -8.83 11.46
CA PHE A 58 6.57 -9.53 11.03
C PHE A 58 6.63 -9.95 9.55
N GLY A 59 7.29 -9.17 8.70
CA GLY A 59 7.56 -9.53 7.30
C GLY A 59 8.40 -10.80 7.18
N MET A 60 9.43 -10.95 8.02
CA MET A 60 10.24 -12.18 8.10
C MET A 60 9.39 -13.39 8.51
N LEU A 61 8.52 -13.21 9.52
CA LEU A 61 7.60 -14.26 9.97
C LEU A 61 6.59 -14.64 8.86
N GLY A 62 6.03 -13.64 8.18
CA GLY A 62 5.13 -13.82 7.03
C GLY A 62 5.80 -14.61 5.91
N ALA A 63 7.06 -14.31 5.59
CA ALA A 63 7.83 -15.02 4.58
C ALA A 63 8.11 -16.47 5.00
N ALA A 64 8.59 -16.69 6.23
CA ALA A 64 8.87 -18.02 6.76
C ALA A 64 7.63 -18.92 6.77
N THR A 65 6.46 -18.37 7.12
CA THR A 65 5.18 -19.09 7.10
C THR A 65 4.71 -19.40 5.68
N ALA A 66 4.78 -18.43 4.75
CA ALA A 66 4.41 -18.64 3.36
C ALA A 66 5.29 -19.66 2.65
N MET A 67 6.62 -19.60 2.84
CA MET A 67 7.55 -20.58 2.25
C MET A 67 7.31 -22.00 2.77
N ARG A 68 7.03 -22.16 4.08
CA ARG A 68 6.69 -23.47 4.65
C ARG A 68 5.38 -24.01 4.07
N ALA A 69 4.35 -23.17 3.95
CA ALA A 69 3.06 -23.58 3.39
C ALA A 69 3.20 -24.06 1.93
N ARG A 70 4.00 -23.36 1.12
CA ARG A 70 4.30 -23.76 -0.27
C ARG A 70 4.99 -25.13 -0.35
N ARG A 71 5.92 -25.41 0.56
CA ARG A 71 6.61 -26.72 0.63
C ARG A 71 5.70 -27.85 1.10
N ALA A 72 4.79 -27.57 2.04
CA ALA A 72 3.91 -28.57 2.63
C ALA A 72 2.79 -29.03 1.70
N LYS A 73 2.41 -28.20 0.71
CA LYS A 73 1.37 -28.53 -0.28
C LYS A 73 1.81 -28.16 -1.69
N PRO A 74 2.76 -28.92 -2.26
CA PRO A 74 3.18 -28.73 -3.65
C PRO A 74 1.96 -28.90 -4.57
N GLY A 75 1.67 -27.91 -5.41
CA GLY A 75 0.55 -27.95 -6.36
C GLY A 75 -0.75 -27.26 -5.93
N GLU A 76 -0.91 -26.83 -4.66
CA GLU A 76 -2.06 -25.98 -4.29
C GLU A 76 -1.84 -24.54 -4.80
N VAL A 77 -2.48 -24.19 -5.92
CA VAL A 77 -2.34 -22.88 -6.55
C VAL A 77 -3.25 -21.87 -5.86
N ARG A 78 -2.76 -21.25 -4.77
CA ARG A 78 -3.41 -20.07 -4.20
C ARG A 78 -2.88 -18.80 -4.85
N ARG A 79 -3.79 -17.93 -5.30
CA ARG A 79 -3.45 -16.61 -5.88
C ARG A 79 -2.61 -15.76 -4.93
N PHE A 80 -2.98 -15.76 -3.65
CA PHE A 80 -2.27 -15.05 -2.59
C PHE A 80 -2.06 -15.94 -1.36
N SER A 81 -0.93 -15.76 -0.69
CA SER A 81 -0.67 -16.41 0.60
C SER A 81 -1.55 -15.81 1.71
N ARG A 82 -1.76 -16.51 2.82
CA ARG A 82 -2.49 -15.93 3.98
C ARG A 82 -1.79 -14.67 4.51
N ALA A 83 -0.46 -14.71 4.57
CA ALA A 83 0.39 -13.58 4.94
C ALA A 83 0.12 -12.36 4.05
N THR A 84 0.05 -12.55 2.73
CA THR A 84 -0.27 -11.49 1.77
C THR A 84 -1.67 -10.91 1.98
N VAL A 85 -2.67 -11.75 2.23
CA VAL A 85 -4.07 -11.30 2.48
C VAL A 85 -4.15 -10.48 3.77
N ILE A 86 -3.52 -10.93 4.85
CA ILE A 86 -3.50 -10.21 6.13
C ILE A 86 -2.80 -8.85 5.96
N GLY A 87 -1.63 -8.83 5.32
CA GLY A 87 -0.91 -7.58 5.04
C GLY A 87 -1.74 -6.61 4.18
N HIS A 88 -2.52 -7.13 3.23
CA HIS A 88 -3.40 -6.31 2.40
C HIS A 88 -4.51 -5.65 3.23
N TRP A 89 -5.14 -6.38 4.15
CA TRP A 89 -6.14 -5.78 5.04
C TRP A 89 -5.54 -4.77 6.02
N LEU A 90 -4.32 -5.01 6.50
CA LEU A 90 -3.61 -4.05 7.34
C LEU A 90 -3.34 -2.73 6.60
N ILE A 91 -2.81 -2.78 5.38
CA ILE A 91 -2.58 -1.54 4.62
C ILE A 91 -3.90 -0.85 4.24
N THR A 92 -4.97 -1.61 3.96
CA THR A 92 -6.32 -1.07 3.75
C THR A 92 -6.83 -0.34 4.99
N LEU A 93 -6.70 -0.92 6.19
CA LEU A 93 -7.05 -0.24 7.44
C LEU A 93 -6.25 1.05 7.62
N GLY A 94 -4.94 1.01 7.34
CA GLY A 94 -4.09 2.20 7.37
C GLY A 94 -4.60 3.29 6.42
N PHE A 95 -4.98 2.93 5.19
CA PHE A 95 -5.57 3.85 4.23
C PHE A 95 -6.93 4.40 4.65
N LEU A 96 -7.81 3.57 5.22
CA LEU A 96 -9.11 4.01 5.74
C LEU A 96 -8.98 5.09 6.82
N LEU A 97 -7.90 5.06 7.60
CA LEU A 97 -7.63 6.06 8.63
C LEU A 97 -6.88 7.27 8.08
N ALA A 98 -5.82 7.06 7.29
CA ALA A 98 -4.93 8.13 6.84
C ALA A 98 -5.45 8.93 5.65
N LEU A 99 -6.14 8.30 4.68
CA LEU A 99 -6.61 9.02 3.48
C LEU A 99 -7.71 10.03 3.80
N PRO A 100 -8.82 9.68 4.48
CA PRO A 100 -9.89 10.64 4.74
C PRO A 100 -9.41 11.82 5.59
N THR A 101 -8.56 11.54 6.60
CA THR A 101 -7.98 12.57 7.45
C THR A 101 -6.97 13.44 6.72
N GLY A 102 -6.17 12.87 5.81
CA GLY A 102 -5.25 13.63 4.95
C GLY A 102 -5.99 14.53 3.95
N VAL A 103 -7.07 14.02 3.35
CA VAL A 103 -7.97 14.82 2.49
C VAL A 103 -8.58 15.95 3.30
N TRP A 104 -9.05 15.68 4.52
CA TRP A 104 -9.61 16.73 5.37
C TRP A 104 -8.58 17.81 5.72
N GLN A 105 -7.36 17.42 6.10
CA GLN A 105 -6.27 18.37 6.36
C GLN A 105 -5.95 19.22 5.12
N TYR A 106 -6.02 18.65 3.92
CA TYR A 106 -5.87 19.38 2.66
C TYR A 106 -7.02 20.37 2.45
N LEU A 107 -8.28 19.95 2.61
CA LEU A 107 -9.46 20.80 2.42
C LEU A 107 -9.54 21.92 3.47
N GLY A 108 -9.26 21.62 4.74
CA GLY A 108 -9.21 22.62 5.80
C GLY A 108 -8.07 23.62 5.63
N GLY A 109 -6.90 23.17 5.12
CA GLY A 109 -5.75 24.05 4.90
C GLY A 109 -5.84 24.92 3.64
N ILE A 110 -6.54 24.47 2.59
CA ILE A 110 -6.58 25.17 1.28
C ILE A 110 -7.95 25.80 0.98
N LEU A 111 -9.03 25.17 1.43
CA LEU A 111 -10.40 25.64 1.17
C LEU A 111 -11.06 26.26 2.42
N ASP A 112 -10.32 26.38 3.53
CA ASP A 112 -10.79 26.94 4.80
C ASP A 112 -12.10 26.29 5.32
N VAL A 113 -12.27 24.99 5.02
CA VAL A 113 -13.43 24.21 5.44
C VAL A 113 -13.22 23.75 6.89
N ASN A 114 -14.02 24.31 7.80
CA ASN A 114 -13.95 24.00 9.23
C ASN A 114 -14.91 22.87 9.60
N ALA A 115 -14.37 21.76 10.14
CA ALA A 115 -15.18 20.72 10.76
C ALA A 115 -15.52 21.11 12.20
N PRO A 116 -16.65 20.64 12.75
CA PRO A 116 -16.95 20.74 14.19
C PRO A 116 -16.07 19.79 15.04
N ILE A 117 -14.93 19.35 14.51
CA ILE A 117 -13.98 18.45 15.13
C ILE A 117 -12.62 19.15 15.11
N SER A 118 -11.95 19.18 16.25
CA SER A 118 -10.64 19.82 16.42
C SER A 118 -9.58 19.22 15.50
N LEU A 119 -8.76 20.08 14.90
CA LEU A 119 -7.70 19.69 13.96
C LEU A 119 -6.71 18.64 14.53
N TYR A 120 -6.41 18.69 15.82
CA TYR A 120 -5.51 17.72 16.47
C TYR A 120 -6.02 16.27 16.34
N LEU A 121 -7.35 16.05 16.35
CA LEU A 121 -7.92 14.71 16.19
C LEU A 121 -7.70 14.17 14.78
N PHE A 122 -7.81 15.02 13.75
CA PHE A 122 -7.47 14.63 12.38
C PHE A 122 -6.01 14.23 12.27
N TYR A 123 -5.09 15.00 12.85
CA TYR A 123 -3.67 14.64 12.89
C TYR A 123 -3.42 13.30 13.59
N ARG A 124 -4.01 13.10 14.77
CA ARG A 124 -3.85 11.86 15.54
C ARG A 124 -4.30 10.63 14.78
N VAL A 125 -5.51 10.65 14.22
CA VAL A 125 -6.04 9.54 13.41
C VAL A 125 -5.20 9.33 12.16
N HIS A 126 -4.78 10.42 11.50
CA HIS A 126 -3.90 10.35 10.34
C HIS A 126 -2.59 9.63 10.67
N TYR A 127 -1.94 9.98 11.79
CA TYR A 127 -0.68 9.36 12.18
C TYR A 127 -0.82 7.90 12.62
N ILE A 128 -1.93 7.52 13.25
CA ILE A 128 -2.24 6.11 13.52
C ILE A 128 -2.34 5.34 12.20
N GLY A 129 -3.10 5.87 11.23
CA GLY A 129 -3.21 5.29 9.90
C GLY A 129 -1.85 5.20 9.19
N ALA A 130 -1.07 6.28 9.23
CA ALA A 130 0.26 6.34 8.65
C ALA A 130 1.23 5.33 9.28
N ALA A 131 1.18 5.13 10.60
CA ALA A 131 1.97 4.10 11.28
C ALA A 131 1.61 2.69 10.80
N ILE A 132 0.31 2.39 10.63
CA ILE A 132 -0.14 1.10 10.07
C ILE A 132 0.35 0.93 8.62
N ILE A 133 0.32 2.00 7.81
CA ILE A 133 0.86 1.98 6.44
C ILE A 133 2.38 1.73 6.47
N LEU A 134 3.15 2.45 7.29
CA LEU A 134 4.60 2.26 7.40
C LEU A 134 4.96 0.85 7.84
N PHE A 135 4.26 0.31 8.84
CA PHE A 135 4.38 -1.09 9.25
C PHE A 135 4.13 -2.03 8.05
N SER A 136 3.05 -1.81 7.30
CA SER A 136 2.66 -2.65 6.17
C SER A 136 3.64 -2.57 5.00
N VAL A 137 4.19 -1.38 4.72
CA VAL A 137 5.23 -1.19 3.70
C VAL A 137 6.49 -1.96 4.09
N ALA A 138 6.99 -1.80 5.32
CA ALA A 138 8.16 -2.53 5.80
C ALA A 138 7.93 -4.06 5.79
N TYR A 139 6.72 -4.49 6.19
CA TYR A 139 6.27 -5.87 6.11
C TYR A 139 6.33 -6.42 4.69
N PHE A 140 5.73 -5.73 3.72
CA PHE A 140 5.67 -6.21 2.33
C PHE A 140 7.02 -6.20 1.64
N LEU A 141 7.83 -5.16 1.86
CA LEU A 141 9.20 -5.10 1.35
C LEU A 141 10.02 -6.30 1.85
N THR A 142 9.98 -6.57 3.15
CA THR A 142 10.70 -7.70 3.77
C THR A 142 10.14 -9.04 3.29
N TYR A 143 8.82 -9.17 3.23
CA TYR A 143 8.14 -10.38 2.76
C TYR A 143 8.51 -10.71 1.31
N TRP A 144 8.44 -9.74 0.40
CA TRP A 144 8.78 -9.95 -1.02
C TRP A 144 10.27 -10.20 -1.21
N TRP A 145 11.13 -9.50 -0.46
CA TRP A 145 12.56 -9.74 -0.47
C TRP A 145 12.89 -11.20 -0.13
N GLN A 146 12.36 -11.71 0.99
CA GLN A 146 12.66 -13.07 1.46
C GLN A 146 11.99 -14.17 0.62
N THR A 147 10.79 -13.93 0.11
CA THR A 147 10.09 -14.93 -0.71
C THR A 147 10.51 -14.94 -2.17
N GLY A 148 11.26 -13.93 -2.62
CA GLY A 148 11.59 -13.72 -4.03
C GLY A 148 10.36 -13.51 -4.92
N SER A 149 9.21 -13.18 -4.33
CA SER A 149 7.94 -13.11 -5.05
C SER A 149 7.92 -11.91 -6.00
N ARG A 150 7.90 -12.16 -7.31
CA ARG A 150 7.83 -11.14 -8.36
C ARG A 150 6.60 -11.28 -9.25
N SER A 151 5.58 -12.02 -8.82
CA SER A 151 4.42 -12.36 -9.66
C SER A 151 3.58 -11.15 -10.13
N LEU A 152 3.65 -10.02 -9.42
CA LEU A 152 2.98 -8.77 -9.78
C LEU A 152 3.84 -7.83 -10.63
N LEU A 153 5.09 -8.21 -10.92
CA LEU A 153 6.00 -7.45 -11.77
C LEU A 153 6.21 -8.20 -13.09
N PRO A 154 6.24 -7.50 -14.22
CA PRO A 154 6.72 -8.08 -15.46
C PRO A 154 8.13 -8.67 -15.29
N PRO A 155 8.42 -9.82 -15.92
CA PRO A 155 9.78 -10.36 -15.96
C PRO A 155 10.77 -9.33 -16.52
N ARG A 156 12.04 -9.45 -16.12
CA ARG A 156 13.11 -8.56 -16.62
C ARG A 156 13.18 -8.68 -18.14
N GLY A 157 13.14 -7.54 -18.84
CA GLY A 157 13.15 -7.48 -20.30
C GLY A 157 11.77 -7.56 -20.96
N GLU A 158 10.72 -7.93 -20.24
CA GLU A 158 9.37 -8.13 -20.80
C GLU A 158 8.42 -6.92 -20.65
N TRP A 159 8.92 -5.79 -20.13
CA TRP A 159 8.10 -4.59 -19.91
C TRP A 159 7.39 -4.08 -21.16
N ARG A 160 8.09 -4.02 -22.31
CA ARG A 160 7.46 -3.58 -23.57
C ARG A 160 6.32 -4.51 -23.98
N ARG A 161 6.50 -5.83 -23.84
CA ARG A 161 5.47 -6.83 -24.13
C ARG A 161 4.25 -6.65 -23.22
N HIS A 162 4.48 -6.46 -21.91
CA HIS A 162 3.40 -6.24 -20.95
C HIS A 162 2.65 -4.92 -21.22
N TRP A 163 3.34 -3.86 -21.62
CA TRP A 163 2.69 -2.61 -22.03
C TRP A 163 1.93 -2.73 -23.35
N SER A 164 2.48 -3.43 -24.35
CA SER A 164 1.78 -3.76 -25.60
C SER A 164 0.49 -4.54 -25.34
N ALA A 165 0.57 -5.56 -24.49
CA ALA A 165 -0.57 -6.40 -24.14
C ALA A 165 -1.62 -5.61 -23.33
N PHE A 166 -1.19 -4.80 -22.35
CA PHE A 166 -2.07 -3.89 -21.62
C PHE A 166 -2.77 -2.90 -22.56
N ALA A 167 -2.05 -2.28 -23.50
CA ALA A 167 -2.66 -1.39 -24.48
C ALA A 167 -3.68 -2.13 -25.38
N GLY A 168 -3.45 -3.41 -25.67
CA GLY A 168 -4.38 -4.28 -26.39
C GLY A 168 -5.62 -4.71 -25.59
N GLU A 169 -5.56 -4.70 -24.25
CA GLU A 169 -6.71 -4.97 -23.36
C GLU A 169 -7.68 -3.78 -23.28
N LEU A 170 -7.22 -2.57 -23.62
CA LEU A 170 -8.04 -1.35 -23.58
C LEU A 170 -8.99 -1.23 -24.79
N PRO A 171 -10.09 -0.45 -24.68
CA PRO A 171 -10.90 -0.08 -25.83
C PRO A 171 -10.05 0.51 -26.98
N PRO A 172 -10.34 0.24 -28.26
CA PRO A 172 -9.43 0.51 -29.38
C PRO A 172 -8.90 1.96 -29.48
N GLN A 173 -9.71 2.94 -29.09
CA GLN A 173 -9.28 4.35 -29.06
C GLN A 173 -8.28 4.60 -27.93
N LEU A 174 -8.59 4.12 -26.72
CA LEU A 174 -7.71 4.24 -25.55
C LEU A 174 -6.42 3.43 -25.73
N GLY A 175 -6.51 2.22 -26.29
CA GLY A 175 -5.34 1.39 -26.61
C GLY A 175 -4.36 2.09 -27.55
N ARG A 176 -4.85 2.78 -28.59
CA ARG A 176 -3.99 3.58 -29.49
C ARG A 176 -3.38 4.82 -28.84
N ILE A 177 -4.09 5.45 -27.90
CA ILE A 177 -3.56 6.60 -27.15
C ILE A 177 -2.46 6.14 -26.19
N VAL A 178 -2.74 5.11 -25.41
CA VAL A 178 -1.79 4.53 -24.45
C VAL A 178 -0.59 3.92 -25.16
N GLY A 179 -0.81 3.19 -26.25
CA GLY A 179 0.26 2.63 -27.09
C GLY A 179 1.20 3.72 -27.62
N ARG A 180 0.65 4.84 -28.12
CA ARG A 180 1.46 6.00 -28.54
C ARG A 180 2.24 6.62 -27.38
N ALA A 181 1.60 6.85 -26.24
CA ALA A 181 2.26 7.42 -25.06
C ALA A 181 3.41 6.54 -24.54
N LEU A 182 3.23 5.22 -24.56
CA LEU A 182 4.22 4.24 -24.10
C LEU A 182 5.21 3.79 -25.20
N ARG A 183 5.06 4.29 -26.44
CA ARG A 183 5.86 3.89 -27.61
C ARG A 183 5.83 2.37 -27.85
N VAL A 184 4.64 1.80 -27.82
CA VAL A 184 4.36 0.37 -28.06
C VAL A 184 3.18 0.17 -29.00
N GLU A 185 3.23 -0.90 -29.80
CA GLU A 185 2.09 -1.36 -30.60
C GLU A 185 1.09 -2.08 -29.68
N PRO A 186 -0.21 -1.74 -29.69
CA PRO A 186 -1.23 -2.52 -28.99
C PRO A 186 -1.34 -3.92 -29.61
N VAL A 187 -1.10 -4.96 -28.80
CA VAL A 187 -1.19 -6.36 -29.24
C VAL A 187 -2.21 -7.07 -28.39
N ARG A 188 -3.21 -7.70 -29.00
CA ARG A 188 -4.07 -8.64 -28.27
C ARG A 188 -3.25 -9.88 -27.94
N SER A 189 -3.09 -10.17 -26.66
CA SER A 189 -2.44 -11.40 -26.22
C SER A 189 -3.42 -12.55 -26.40
N ASP A 190 -3.13 -13.46 -27.33
CA ASP A 190 -3.89 -14.71 -27.48
C ASP A 190 -3.62 -15.69 -26.33
N SER A 191 -2.55 -15.47 -25.57
CA SER A 191 -2.29 -16.22 -24.33
C SER A 191 -3.15 -15.67 -23.20
N PRO A 192 -3.90 -16.54 -22.48
CA PRO A 192 -4.61 -16.11 -21.28
C PRO A 192 -3.62 -15.47 -20.30
N PRO A 193 -4.00 -14.39 -19.59
CA PRO A 193 -3.15 -13.81 -18.57
C PRO A 193 -2.78 -14.92 -17.56
N GLY A 194 -1.56 -14.86 -17.04
CA GLY A 194 -1.10 -15.80 -16.01
C GLY A 194 -1.87 -15.62 -14.70
N GLN A 195 -1.18 -15.65 -13.57
CA GLN A 195 -1.82 -15.41 -12.26
C GLN A 195 -2.44 -14.00 -12.12
N PHE A 196 -1.97 -13.05 -12.94
CA PHE A 196 -2.36 -11.64 -12.95
C PHE A 196 -2.50 -11.14 -14.39
N SER A 197 -3.44 -10.22 -14.59
CA SER A 197 -3.68 -9.53 -15.87
C SER A 197 -2.53 -8.59 -16.27
N TYR A 198 -2.48 -8.20 -17.55
CA TYR A 198 -1.52 -7.19 -17.99
C TYR A 198 -1.85 -5.82 -17.40
N TYR A 199 -3.13 -5.48 -17.22
CA TYR A 199 -3.54 -4.33 -16.41
C TYR A 199 -2.95 -4.36 -14.99
N GLU A 200 -3.04 -5.49 -14.27
CA GLU A 200 -2.50 -5.59 -12.90
C GLU A 200 -0.98 -5.44 -12.86
N THR A 201 -0.26 -6.13 -13.74
CA THR A 201 1.21 -6.20 -13.72
C THR A 201 1.88 -4.98 -14.36
N ALA A 202 1.33 -4.46 -15.46
CA ALA A 202 1.97 -3.42 -16.26
C ALA A 202 1.58 -2.00 -15.83
N PHE A 203 0.39 -1.84 -15.25
CA PHE A 203 -0.16 -0.52 -14.90
C PHE A 203 -0.51 -0.42 -13.40
N SER A 204 -1.40 -1.27 -12.90
CA SER A 204 -1.99 -1.06 -11.57
C SER A 204 -0.96 -1.21 -10.45
N PHE A 205 -0.26 -2.35 -10.36
CA PHE A 205 0.71 -2.59 -9.31
C PHE A 205 1.92 -1.63 -9.35
N PRO A 206 2.54 -1.32 -10.51
CA PRO A 206 3.62 -0.34 -10.58
C PRO A 206 3.17 1.06 -10.13
N THR A 207 1.99 1.53 -10.56
CA THR A 207 1.49 2.86 -10.16
C THR A 207 1.16 2.92 -8.67
N TRP A 208 0.59 1.86 -8.09
CA TRP A 208 0.43 1.72 -6.64
C TRP A 208 1.77 1.81 -5.91
N THR A 209 2.79 1.09 -6.40
CA THR A 209 4.12 1.06 -5.78
C THR A 209 4.77 2.44 -5.79
N ILE A 210 4.69 3.15 -6.93
CA ILE A 210 5.21 4.52 -7.05
C ILE A 210 4.47 5.47 -6.10
N ALA A 211 3.13 5.42 -6.08
CA ALA A 211 2.32 6.31 -5.26
C ALA A 211 2.56 6.08 -3.75
N ILE A 212 2.62 4.81 -3.32
CA ILE A 212 2.92 4.42 -1.93
C ILE A 212 4.35 4.82 -1.57
N GLY A 213 5.31 4.60 -2.46
CA GLY A 213 6.70 5.02 -2.26
C GLY A 213 6.80 6.53 -2.07
N LEU A 214 6.15 7.30 -2.95
CA LEU A 214 6.16 8.75 -2.90
C LEU A 214 5.51 9.29 -1.62
N ILE A 215 4.32 8.81 -1.24
CA ILE A 215 3.65 9.28 -0.02
C ILE A 215 4.43 8.89 1.25
N THR A 216 5.08 7.73 1.24
CA THR A 216 5.90 7.26 2.36
C THR A 216 7.14 8.13 2.52
N VAL A 217 7.93 8.31 1.47
CA VAL A 217 9.17 9.11 1.53
C VAL A 217 8.88 10.56 1.91
N THR A 218 7.88 11.17 1.27
CA THR A 218 7.49 12.55 1.57
C THR A 218 6.91 12.68 2.99
N GLY A 219 6.16 11.69 3.47
CA GLY A 219 5.65 11.64 4.84
C GLY A 219 6.76 11.55 5.87
N LEU A 220 7.79 10.73 5.62
CA LEU A 220 8.97 10.62 6.47
C LEU A 220 9.75 11.93 6.53
N ILE A 221 9.95 12.62 5.39
CA ILE A 221 10.59 13.95 5.36
C ILE A 221 9.77 14.97 6.18
N LYS A 222 8.44 14.96 6.05
CA LYS A 222 7.56 15.83 6.84
C LYS A 222 7.63 15.51 8.33
N ALA A 223 7.75 14.24 8.72
CA ALA A 223 7.90 13.85 10.12
C ALA A 223 9.29 14.18 10.68
N LEU A 224 10.33 14.12 9.85
CA LEU A 224 11.71 14.40 10.24
C LEU A 224 11.88 15.81 10.81
N ARG A 225 11.09 16.79 10.36
CA ARG A 225 11.12 18.19 10.86
C ARG A 225 10.93 18.31 12.38
N TYR A 226 10.33 17.31 13.01
CA TYR A 226 10.11 17.26 14.46
C TYR A 226 11.29 16.68 15.24
N LEU A 227 12.28 16.12 14.54
CA LEU A 227 13.47 15.48 15.14
C LEU A 227 14.77 16.17 14.72
N ALA A 228 14.80 16.77 13.53
CA ALA A 228 15.95 17.45 12.96
C ALA A 228 15.50 18.62 12.06
N PRO A 229 16.34 19.65 11.89
CA PRO A 229 16.02 20.75 10.97
C PRO A 229 15.97 20.23 9.52
N VAL A 230 14.86 20.52 8.84
CA VAL A 230 14.67 20.22 7.42
C VAL A 230 14.62 21.54 6.65
N PRO A 231 15.43 21.73 5.59
CA PRO A 231 15.41 22.96 4.80
C PRO A 231 14.02 23.28 4.24
N GLY A 232 13.61 24.55 4.29
CA GLY A 232 12.29 25.01 3.85
C GLY A 232 11.88 24.54 2.45
N PRO A 233 12.74 24.67 1.41
CA PRO A 233 12.43 24.18 0.06
C PRO A 233 12.20 22.66 -0.02
N VAL A 234 12.95 21.88 0.78
CA VAL A 234 12.79 20.42 0.86
C VAL A 234 11.44 20.08 1.50
N LEU A 235 11.08 20.75 2.59
CA LEU A 235 9.81 20.54 3.27
C LEU A 235 8.62 20.96 2.40
N TRP A 236 8.74 22.06 1.66
CA TRP A 236 7.75 22.51 0.70
C TRP A 236 7.55 21.47 -0.41
N GLY A 237 8.64 21.05 -1.06
CA GLY A 237 8.58 20.04 -2.13
C GLY A 237 8.00 18.72 -1.64
N ALA A 238 8.42 18.25 -0.46
CA ALA A 238 7.86 17.06 0.17
C ALA A 238 6.36 17.22 0.44
N SER A 239 5.91 18.38 0.92
CA SER A 239 4.48 18.63 1.19
C SER A 239 3.64 18.63 -0.08
N THR A 240 4.10 19.30 -1.13
CA THR A 240 3.43 19.31 -2.44
C THR A 240 3.34 17.90 -3.03
N LEU A 241 4.45 17.16 -3.03
CA LEU A 241 4.47 15.79 -3.54
C LEU A 241 3.65 14.82 -2.69
N HIS A 242 3.59 15.02 -1.38
CA HIS A 242 2.76 14.21 -0.48
C HIS A 242 1.27 14.35 -0.81
N VAL A 243 0.82 15.59 -1.05
CA VAL A 243 -0.55 15.87 -1.48
C VAL A 243 -0.83 15.29 -2.86
N ALA A 244 0.08 15.47 -3.82
CA ALA A 244 -0.07 14.88 -5.15
C ALA A 244 -0.17 13.35 -5.10
N ALA A 245 0.66 12.71 -4.27
CA ALA A 245 0.60 11.26 -4.02
C ALA A 245 -0.72 10.84 -3.37
N MET A 246 -1.24 11.61 -2.42
CA MET A 246 -2.55 11.38 -1.80
C MET A 246 -3.67 11.41 -2.84
N VAL A 247 -3.71 12.43 -3.71
CA VAL A 247 -4.71 12.51 -4.79
C VAL A 247 -4.61 11.30 -5.72
N LEU A 248 -3.39 10.93 -6.12
CA LEU A 248 -3.17 9.74 -6.93
C LEU A 248 -3.65 8.46 -6.22
N LEU A 249 -3.41 8.33 -4.92
CA LEU A 249 -3.87 7.19 -4.11
C LEU A 249 -5.40 7.14 -4.01
N VAL A 250 -6.07 8.28 -3.87
CA VAL A 250 -7.54 8.34 -3.91
C VAL A 250 -8.05 7.81 -5.25
N LEU A 251 -7.49 8.28 -6.37
CA LEU A 251 -7.84 7.78 -7.70
C LEU A 251 -7.57 6.28 -7.84
N LYS A 252 -6.44 5.80 -7.30
CA LYS A 252 -6.08 4.39 -7.31
C LYS A 252 -7.00 3.52 -6.45
N VAL A 253 -7.48 4.01 -5.30
CA VAL A 253 -8.50 3.33 -4.50
C VAL A 253 -9.79 3.19 -5.30
N LEU A 254 -10.27 4.27 -5.93
CA LEU A 254 -11.50 4.24 -6.74
C LEU A 254 -11.37 3.27 -7.93
N ASP A 255 -10.24 3.33 -8.65
CA ASP A 255 -9.89 2.41 -9.73
C ASP A 255 -9.85 0.95 -9.27
N HIS A 256 -9.25 0.70 -8.09
CA HIS A 256 -9.21 -0.63 -7.50
C HIS A 256 -10.59 -1.16 -7.10
N LEU A 257 -11.43 -0.33 -6.47
CA LEU A 257 -12.81 -0.70 -6.12
C LEU A 257 -13.63 -1.01 -7.38
N ARG A 258 -13.52 -0.17 -8.42
CA ARG A 258 -14.13 -0.45 -9.73
C ARG A 258 -13.68 -1.81 -10.28
N TYR A 259 -12.38 -2.09 -10.28
CA TYR A 259 -11.82 -3.34 -10.79
C TYR A 259 -12.34 -4.55 -10.00
N VAL A 260 -12.35 -4.48 -8.67
CA VAL A 260 -12.82 -5.57 -7.80
C VAL A 260 -14.32 -5.82 -7.96
N PHE A 261 -15.15 -4.78 -7.95
CA PHE A 261 -16.61 -4.94 -8.04
C PHE A 261 -17.11 -5.28 -9.45
N SER A 262 -16.48 -4.77 -10.50
CA SER A 262 -16.80 -5.17 -11.88
C SER A 262 -16.45 -6.64 -12.15
N SER A 263 -15.34 -7.13 -11.58
CA SER A 263 -14.96 -8.54 -11.67
C SER A 263 -15.93 -9.45 -10.91
N ALA A 264 -16.46 -8.99 -9.77
CA ALA A 264 -17.46 -9.72 -8.98
C ALA A 264 -18.86 -9.76 -9.66
N ALA A 265 -19.24 -8.70 -10.38
CA ALA A 265 -20.49 -8.65 -11.13
C ALA A 265 -20.47 -9.55 -12.39
N GLY A 266 -19.30 -9.79 -13.00
CA GLY A 266 -19.15 -10.65 -14.17
C GLY A 266 -19.32 -12.15 -13.90
N SER A 267 -19.10 -12.62 -12.66
CA SER A 267 -19.24 -14.04 -12.30
C SER A 267 -20.67 -14.54 -12.13
N SER A 268 -21.68 -13.64 -12.13
CA SER A 268 -23.10 -14.04 -12.09
C SER A 268 -23.73 -14.19 -13.48
N TRP A 269 -23.10 -13.67 -14.53
CA TRP A 269 -23.66 -13.67 -15.89
C TRP A 269 -23.17 -14.83 -16.79
N SER A 270 -21.98 -15.39 -16.57
CA SER A 270 -21.47 -16.50 -17.40
C SER A 270 -22.13 -17.85 -17.10
N SER A 271 -22.75 -18.00 -15.92
CA SER A 271 -23.41 -19.24 -15.50
C SER A 271 -24.82 -19.42 -16.08
N ALA A 272 -25.44 -18.34 -16.57
CA ALA A 272 -26.81 -18.37 -17.09
C ALA A 272 -26.92 -18.73 -18.58
N HIS A 273 -25.80 -18.69 -19.34
CA HIS A 273 -25.81 -18.94 -20.78
C HIS A 273 -25.21 -20.29 -21.22
N SER A 274 -24.67 -21.12 -20.31
CA SER A 274 -24.14 -22.45 -20.68
C SER A 274 -25.14 -23.62 -20.53
N LEU A 275 -26.37 -23.37 -20.07
CA LEU A 275 -27.39 -24.42 -19.85
C LEU A 275 -28.52 -24.46 -20.91
N ARG A 276 -28.32 -23.90 -22.11
CA ARG A 276 -29.35 -23.91 -23.18
C ARG A 276 -28.86 -24.37 -24.56
N GLY A 277 -27.82 -25.20 -24.61
CA GLY A 277 -27.18 -25.59 -25.88
C GLY A 277 -26.85 -27.07 -26.08
N SER A 278 -27.53 -28.03 -25.45
CA SER A 278 -27.32 -29.46 -25.77
C SER A 278 -28.56 -30.36 -25.57
N ARG A 279 -29.68 -30.02 -26.19
CA ARG A 279 -30.70 -31.01 -26.54
C ARG A 279 -30.99 -30.90 -28.03
N GLY A 280 -30.38 -31.77 -28.81
CA GLY A 280 -30.54 -31.84 -30.25
C GLY A 280 -29.50 -32.77 -30.90
N ASN A 281 -29.66 -34.07 -30.65
CA ASN A 281 -29.51 -35.19 -31.58
C ASN A 281 -29.55 -36.51 -30.81
#